data_AF-A0A9W3HG99-F1
#
_entry.id   AF-A0A9W3HG99-F1
#
_cell.length_a   1.000
_cell.length_b   1.000
_cell.length_c   1.000
_cell.angle_alpha   90.00
_cell.angle_beta   90.00
_cell.angle_gamma   90.00
#
_symmetry.space_group_name_H-M   'P 1'
#
loop_
_entity.id
_entity.type
_entity.pdbx_description
1 polymer ?
#
loop_
_entity_poly.entity_id
_entity_poly.type
_entity_poly.pdbx_seq_one_letter_code
_entity_poly.pdbx_strand_id
1 'polypeptide(L)'
;MATRTGAWAAVAAAAVVAVLSAALSLYGSPLDAVLKRAFSLHNAHSVKGMEDALQLVRNIVPPLTAKKHKGQDGRVGVVGGCREDSPDAVHDVGKWLPRLHALVVGPGLGRDDVLLSNVKDILEASKARGIPIVIDADGLWLIAQQPALIQGYQKAVLTPNHVEFSRLSEAVLGDPLDGQDRRGAVLRLSQALGNVTVVQKGERDVISDGKQVLECSQEGSGRRCGGQGDLLSASLGVLVHWALQAGPERTDGFSPLLVAAFGACTLTRQCSHQAFQKHGRSTTTTDMIAEVGPAVSRLFEN
;
A
#
# COMPACT_ATOMS: atom_id res chain seq x y z
N MET A 1 -3.35 -35.02 -56.64
CA MET A 1 -2.30 -35.41 -55.67
C MET A 1 -2.57 -34.66 -54.37
N ALA A 2 -3.61 -35.08 -53.65
CA ALA A 2 -4.01 -34.48 -52.37
C ALA A 2 -3.25 -35.20 -51.25
N THR A 3 -2.58 -34.43 -50.41
CA THR A 3 -1.56 -34.91 -49.48
C THR A 3 -2.16 -35.76 -48.36
N ARG A 4 -1.72 -37.03 -48.28
CA ARG A 4 -2.04 -38.02 -47.23
C ARG A 4 -1.68 -37.56 -45.79
N THR A 5 -1.07 -36.40 -45.62
CA THR A 5 -0.62 -35.85 -44.34
C THR A 5 -1.73 -35.18 -43.52
N GLY A 6 -2.82 -34.70 -44.15
CA GLY A 6 -3.89 -33.99 -43.44
C GLY A 6 -4.86 -34.90 -42.66
N ALA A 7 -5.06 -36.13 -43.12
CA ALA A 7 -6.00 -37.07 -42.50
C ALA A 7 -5.47 -37.64 -41.16
N TRP A 8 -4.15 -37.83 -41.03
CA TRP A 8 -3.54 -38.35 -39.80
C TRP A 8 -3.47 -37.31 -38.69
N ALA A 9 -3.30 -36.03 -39.03
CA ALA A 9 -3.30 -34.93 -38.06
C ALA A 9 -4.70 -34.71 -37.45
N ALA A 10 -5.76 -34.81 -38.26
CA ALA A 10 -7.13 -34.67 -37.78
C ALA A 10 -7.55 -35.83 -36.85
N VAL A 11 -7.14 -37.07 -37.17
CA VAL A 11 -7.44 -38.24 -36.33
C VAL A 11 -6.64 -38.20 -35.02
N ALA A 12 -5.40 -37.74 -35.04
CA ALA A 12 -4.59 -37.56 -33.83
C ALA A 12 -5.14 -36.46 -32.91
N ALA A 13 -5.57 -35.32 -33.47
CA ALA A 13 -6.17 -34.25 -32.68
C ALA A 13 -7.50 -34.65 -32.04
N ALA A 14 -8.36 -35.39 -32.77
CA ALA A 14 -9.63 -35.89 -32.24
C ALA A 14 -9.41 -36.91 -31.11
N ALA A 15 -8.41 -37.78 -31.22
CA ALA A 15 -8.05 -38.75 -30.18
C ALA A 15 -7.53 -38.06 -28.91
N VAL A 16 -6.71 -37.01 -29.03
CA VAL A 16 -6.19 -36.25 -27.88
C VAL A 16 -7.31 -35.51 -27.15
N VAL A 17 -8.25 -34.90 -27.87
CA VAL A 17 -9.41 -34.22 -27.26
C VAL A 17 -10.33 -35.22 -26.55
N ALA A 18 -10.60 -36.39 -27.15
CA ALA A 18 -11.42 -37.42 -26.53
C ALA A 18 -10.79 -38.00 -25.25
N VAL A 19 -9.46 -38.20 -25.24
CA VAL A 19 -8.72 -38.67 -24.05
C VAL A 19 -8.70 -37.60 -22.96
N LEU A 20 -8.54 -36.32 -23.31
CA LEU A 20 -8.59 -35.20 -22.34
C LEU A 20 -9.99 -35.02 -21.75
N SER A 21 -11.05 -35.09 -22.56
CA SER A 21 -12.43 -35.01 -22.07
C SER A 21 -12.81 -36.22 -21.20
N ALA A 22 -12.36 -37.43 -21.55
CA ALA A 22 -12.55 -38.61 -20.72
C ALA A 22 -11.76 -38.52 -19.39
N ALA A 23 -10.54 -37.98 -19.42
CA ALA A 23 -9.75 -37.75 -18.22
C ALA A 23 -10.37 -36.69 -17.29
N LEU A 24 -10.90 -35.59 -17.85
CA LEU A 24 -11.64 -34.56 -17.11
C LEU A 24 -12.94 -35.09 -16.49
N SER A 25 -13.63 -36.01 -17.19
CA SER A 25 -14.85 -36.65 -16.70
C SER A 25 -14.60 -37.73 -15.64
N LEU A 26 -13.45 -38.40 -15.68
CA LEU A 26 -13.13 -39.50 -14.76
C LEU A 26 -12.36 -39.04 -13.51
N TYR A 27 -11.62 -37.92 -13.58
CA TYR A 27 -10.75 -37.47 -12.49
C TYR A 27 -11.16 -36.14 -11.83
N GLY A 28 -12.21 -35.46 -12.31
CA GLY A 28 -12.57 -34.14 -11.82
C GLY A 28 -11.48 -33.09 -12.13
N SER A 29 -11.82 -31.81 -12.11
CA SER A 29 -10.91 -30.74 -12.54
C SER A 29 -9.65 -30.68 -11.67
N PRO A 30 -8.44 -31.00 -12.20
CA PRO A 30 -7.20 -30.82 -11.46
C PRO A 30 -6.83 -29.34 -11.34
N LEU A 31 -7.54 -28.44 -12.03
CA LEU A 31 -7.33 -27.00 -11.96
C LEU A 31 -7.48 -26.44 -10.55
N ASP A 32 -8.46 -26.90 -9.77
CA ASP A 32 -8.61 -26.46 -8.37
C ASP A 32 -7.49 -26.97 -7.48
N ALA A 33 -7.00 -28.20 -7.72
CA ALA A 33 -5.89 -28.78 -6.97
C ALA A 33 -4.54 -28.16 -7.38
N VAL A 34 -4.37 -27.80 -8.65
CA VAL A 34 -3.20 -27.12 -9.21
C VAL A 34 -3.18 -25.66 -8.80
N LEU A 35 -4.33 -24.97 -8.79
CA LEU A 35 -4.48 -23.62 -8.23
C LEU A 35 -4.24 -23.66 -6.72
N LYS A 36 -4.86 -24.58 -5.99
CA LYS A 36 -4.56 -24.78 -4.55
C LYS A 36 -3.10 -25.11 -4.31
N ARG A 37 -2.41 -25.87 -5.17
CA ARG A 37 -0.96 -26.12 -5.07
C ARG A 37 -0.13 -24.89 -5.42
N ALA A 38 -0.49 -24.13 -6.45
CA ALA A 38 0.19 -22.89 -6.83
C ALA A 38 0.05 -21.81 -5.73
N PHE A 39 -1.12 -21.73 -5.09
CA PHE A 39 -1.37 -20.85 -3.94
C PHE A 39 -0.83 -21.43 -2.62
N SER A 40 -0.76 -22.76 -2.46
CA SER A 40 -0.17 -23.43 -1.28
C SER A 40 1.37 -23.47 -1.32
N LEU A 41 2.00 -23.32 -2.49
CA LEU A 41 3.46 -23.21 -2.63
C LEU A 41 3.98 -21.81 -2.28
N HIS A 42 3.11 -20.81 -2.20
CA HIS A 42 3.36 -19.65 -1.34
C HIS A 42 2.88 -19.99 0.07
N ASN A 43 3.65 -20.83 0.76
CA ASN A 43 3.58 -20.87 2.21
C ASN A 43 3.81 -19.45 2.70
N ALA A 44 2.70 -18.80 3.06
CA ALA A 44 2.68 -17.62 3.89
C ALA A 44 3.67 -17.87 5.03
N HIS A 45 4.67 -16.99 5.15
CA HIS A 45 5.51 -16.90 6.33
C HIS A 45 4.58 -16.53 7.50
N SER A 46 3.95 -17.56 8.05
CA SER A 46 2.84 -17.48 8.98
C SER A 46 3.37 -17.74 10.37
N VAL A 47 3.24 -16.73 11.25
CA VAL A 47 3.45 -16.77 12.71
C VAL A 47 4.89 -16.64 13.23
N LYS A 48 5.84 -16.23 12.38
CA LYS A 48 7.06 -15.49 12.83
C LYS A 48 6.85 -13.95 12.80
N GLY A 49 5.60 -13.53 12.62
CA GLY A 49 5.23 -12.48 11.68
C GLY A 49 5.01 -11.05 12.17
N MET A 50 5.36 -10.69 13.41
CA MET A 50 5.31 -9.28 13.87
C MET A 50 6.69 -8.77 14.32
N GLU A 51 7.38 -9.52 15.17
CA GLU A 51 8.73 -9.14 15.63
C GLU A 51 9.73 -9.17 14.47
N ASP A 52 9.65 -10.17 13.59
CA ASP A 52 10.50 -10.23 12.39
C ASP A 52 10.22 -9.03 11.46
N ALA A 53 8.95 -8.69 11.26
CA ALA A 53 8.57 -7.52 10.45
C ALA A 53 9.00 -6.19 11.10
N LEU A 54 8.89 -6.07 12.42
CA LEU A 54 9.38 -4.90 13.17
C LEU A 54 10.91 -4.80 13.10
N GLN A 55 11.62 -5.93 13.11
CA GLN A 55 13.06 -5.96 12.91
C GLN A 55 13.46 -5.47 11.51
N LEU A 56 12.69 -5.81 10.47
CA LEU A 56 12.88 -5.23 9.14
C LEU A 56 12.68 -3.71 9.15
N VAL A 57 11.71 -3.21 9.93
CA VAL A 57 11.51 -1.76 10.09
C VAL A 57 12.71 -1.12 10.79
N ARG A 58 13.23 -1.71 11.87
CA ARG A 58 14.46 -1.23 12.54
C ARG A 58 15.65 -1.15 11.57
N ASN A 59 15.77 -2.12 10.66
CA ASN A 59 16.87 -2.18 9.70
C ASN A 59 16.83 -1.07 8.63
N ILE A 60 15.65 -0.49 8.35
CA ILE A 60 15.50 0.61 7.38
C ILE A 60 15.65 2.00 8.02
N VAL A 61 15.46 2.12 9.34
CA VAL A 61 15.58 3.41 10.04
C VAL A 61 17.05 3.83 10.09
N PRO A 62 17.39 5.03 9.55
CA PRO A 62 18.78 5.47 9.52
C PRO A 62 19.30 5.77 10.93
N PRO A 63 20.56 5.41 11.25
CA PRO A 63 21.15 5.76 12.53
C PRO A 63 21.38 7.27 12.63
N LEU A 64 21.17 7.82 13.82
CA LEU A 64 21.52 9.20 14.13
C LEU A 64 23.05 9.37 14.08
N THR A 65 23.53 10.29 13.26
CA THR A 65 24.97 10.53 13.08
C THR A 65 25.27 11.99 12.83
N ALA A 66 26.37 12.49 13.40
CA ALA A 66 26.87 13.84 13.16
C ALA A 66 27.39 14.05 11.72
N LYS A 67 27.51 12.98 10.94
CA LYS A 67 28.01 13.02 9.55
C LYS A 67 26.94 13.45 8.53
N LYS A 68 25.67 13.48 8.93
CA LYS A 68 24.57 13.83 8.04
C LYS A 68 24.14 15.29 8.21
N HIS A 69 23.64 15.89 7.14
CA HIS A 69 23.15 17.25 7.08
C HIS A 69 21.66 17.30 6.76
N LYS A 70 21.04 18.48 6.98
CA LYS A 70 19.60 18.72 6.82
C LYS A 70 19.08 18.21 5.47
N GLY A 71 18.10 17.32 5.56
CA GLY A 71 17.36 16.79 4.41
C GLY A 71 18.01 15.59 3.72
N GLN A 72 19.05 14.96 4.29
CA GLN A 72 19.53 13.65 3.83
C GLN A 72 18.63 12.50 4.29
N ASP A 73 18.01 12.63 5.47
CA ASP A 73 17.10 11.62 6.03
C ASP A 73 15.62 11.93 5.76
N GLY A 74 15.32 12.69 4.71
CA GLY A 74 13.94 12.91 4.29
C GLY A 74 13.61 14.37 3.99
N ARG A 75 13.01 14.58 2.81
CA ARG A 75 12.26 15.78 2.46
C ARG A 75 10.90 15.30 1.95
N VAL A 76 9.92 15.24 2.84
CA VAL A 76 8.56 14.77 2.51
C VAL A 76 7.69 15.98 2.25
N GLY A 77 7.01 16.02 1.11
CA GLY A 77 6.00 17.03 0.79
C GLY A 77 4.60 16.52 1.09
N VAL A 78 3.69 17.41 1.45
CA VAL A 78 2.26 17.09 1.61
C VAL A 78 1.46 18.01 0.70
N VAL A 79 0.57 17.43 -0.11
CA VAL A 79 -0.37 18.13 -0.99
C VAL A 79 -1.77 17.91 -0.42
N GLY A 80 -2.33 18.99 0.10
CA GLY A 80 -3.59 18.99 0.84
C GLY A 80 -3.79 20.31 1.58
N GLY A 81 -4.86 20.41 2.39
CA GLY A 81 -5.20 21.60 3.17
C GLY A 81 -5.63 22.82 2.35
N CYS A 82 -6.05 22.63 1.10
CA CYS A 82 -6.38 23.74 0.20
C CYS A 82 -7.74 24.36 0.56
N ARG A 83 -7.73 25.67 0.81
CA ARG A 83 -8.93 26.52 0.86
C ARG A 83 -9.04 27.47 -0.33
N GLU A 84 -7.96 27.62 -1.11
CA GLU A 84 -7.86 28.55 -2.22
C GLU A 84 -7.21 27.86 -3.42
N ASP A 85 -7.92 27.88 -4.54
CA ASP A 85 -7.45 27.37 -5.81
C ASP A 85 -6.51 28.41 -6.44
N SER A 86 -5.21 28.15 -6.40
CA SER A 86 -4.24 28.93 -7.18
C SER A 86 -4.04 28.26 -8.55
N PRO A 87 -4.25 28.97 -9.67
CA PRO A 87 -3.99 28.44 -11.01
C PRO A 87 -2.51 28.09 -11.23
N ASP A 88 -1.59 28.64 -10.43
CA ASP A 88 -0.15 28.37 -10.50
C ASP A 88 0.32 27.26 -9.55
N ALA A 89 -0.59 26.59 -8.83
CA ALA A 89 -0.25 25.59 -7.81
C ALA A 89 0.66 24.47 -8.36
N VAL A 90 0.40 24.00 -9.58
CA VAL A 90 1.22 22.95 -10.22
C VAL A 90 2.63 23.46 -10.51
N HIS A 91 2.76 24.68 -11.04
CA HIS A 91 4.05 25.29 -11.33
C HIS A 91 4.87 25.53 -10.06
N ASP A 92 4.22 26.00 -8.99
CA ASP A 92 4.87 26.26 -7.72
C ASP A 92 5.30 24.98 -7.01
N VAL A 93 4.42 23.96 -6.95
CA VAL A 93 4.77 22.63 -6.43
C VAL A 93 5.87 21.99 -7.28
N GLY A 94 5.82 22.15 -8.60
CA GLY A 94 6.80 21.63 -9.57
C GLY A 94 8.24 22.06 -9.29
N LYS A 95 8.45 23.26 -8.73
CA LYS A 95 9.78 23.75 -8.31
C LYS A 95 10.34 22.95 -7.12
N TRP A 96 9.47 22.42 -6.26
CA TRP A 96 9.85 21.67 -5.06
C TRP A 96 10.00 20.17 -5.32
N LEU A 97 9.21 19.60 -6.24
CA LEU A 97 9.25 18.16 -6.58
C LEU A 97 10.67 17.59 -6.74
N PRO A 98 11.64 18.22 -7.46
CA PRO A 98 13.00 17.67 -7.58
C PRO A 98 13.75 17.47 -6.25
N ARG A 99 13.32 18.16 -5.19
CA ARG A 99 13.96 18.12 -3.87
C ARG A 99 13.27 17.14 -2.93
N LEU A 100 12.09 16.64 -3.29
CA LEU A 100 11.31 15.76 -2.44
C LEU A 100 11.76 14.31 -2.59
N HIS A 101 11.76 13.62 -1.46
CA HIS A 101 12.07 12.21 -1.36
C HIS A 101 10.82 11.32 -1.31
N ALA A 102 9.69 11.90 -0.92
CA ALA A 102 8.37 11.29 -0.97
C ALA A 102 7.30 12.40 -0.98
N LEU A 103 6.12 12.07 -1.48
CA LEU A 103 4.97 12.96 -1.54
C LEU A 103 3.78 12.30 -0.85
N VAL A 104 3.07 13.02 0.01
CA VAL A 104 1.77 12.62 0.57
C VAL A 104 0.69 13.45 -0.10
N VAL A 105 -0.38 12.81 -0.57
CA VAL A 105 -1.50 13.47 -1.26
C VAL A 105 -2.81 13.09 -0.58
N GLY A 106 -3.62 14.09 -0.24
CA GLY A 106 -5.01 13.89 0.17
C GLY A 106 -5.45 14.47 1.52
N PRO A 107 -4.62 14.56 2.57
CA PRO A 107 -5.02 15.17 3.85
C PRO A 107 -5.61 16.58 3.68
N GLY A 108 -6.91 16.72 3.93
CA GLY A 108 -7.63 17.99 3.77
C GLY A 108 -7.61 18.54 2.35
N LEU A 109 -7.47 17.69 1.33
CA LEU A 109 -7.47 18.12 -0.07
C LEU A 109 -8.84 18.68 -0.47
N GLY A 110 -9.94 18.02 -0.11
CA GLY A 110 -11.26 18.39 -0.63
C GLY A 110 -11.49 17.80 -2.03
N ARG A 111 -12.60 18.21 -2.65
CA ARG A 111 -13.13 17.58 -3.89
C ARG A 111 -13.56 18.59 -4.94
N ASP A 112 -12.95 19.77 -4.92
CA ASP A 112 -13.16 20.76 -5.97
C ASP A 112 -12.50 20.31 -7.28
N ASP A 113 -13.20 20.45 -8.40
CA ASP A 113 -12.74 19.95 -9.70
C ASP A 113 -11.43 20.61 -10.16
N VAL A 114 -11.24 21.91 -9.89
CA VAL A 114 -10.02 22.65 -10.25
C VAL A 114 -8.84 22.12 -9.45
N LEU A 115 -9.03 21.97 -8.14
CA LEU A 115 -8.01 21.41 -7.26
C LEU A 115 -7.64 19.98 -7.66
N LEU A 116 -8.63 19.15 -7.95
CA LEU A 116 -8.42 17.77 -8.38
C LEU A 116 -7.67 17.70 -9.72
N SER A 117 -7.91 18.64 -10.64
CA SER A 117 -7.12 18.76 -11.87
C SER A 117 -5.66 19.06 -11.57
N ASN A 118 -5.37 20.03 -10.69
CA ASN A 118 -4.00 20.36 -10.28
C ASN A 118 -3.31 19.16 -9.62
N VAL A 119 -4.04 18.40 -8.80
CA VAL A 119 -3.50 17.20 -8.14
C VAL A 119 -3.15 16.12 -9.15
N LYS A 120 -3.95 15.93 -10.20
CA LYS A 120 -3.61 14.99 -11.29
C LYS A 120 -2.27 15.35 -11.93
N ASP A 121 -2.06 16.62 -12.25
CA ASP A 121 -0.81 17.08 -12.85
C ASP A 121 0.39 16.90 -11.91
N ILE A 122 0.20 17.17 -10.61
CA ILE A 122 1.22 16.94 -9.59
C ILE A 122 1.56 15.44 -9.47
N LEU A 123 0.55 14.56 -9.50
CA LEU A 123 0.74 13.11 -9.47
C LEU A 123 1.54 12.63 -10.69
N GLU A 124 1.17 13.06 -11.89
CA GLU A 124 1.89 12.69 -13.12
C GLU A 124 3.33 13.22 -13.13
N ALA A 125 3.54 14.48 -12.73
CA ALA A 125 4.88 15.06 -12.60
C ALA A 125 5.75 14.32 -11.57
N SER A 126 5.13 13.85 -10.48
CA SER A 126 5.80 13.06 -9.43
C SER A 126 6.17 11.67 -9.91
N LYS A 127 5.25 10.99 -10.63
CA LYS A 127 5.47 9.69 -11.26
C LYS A 127 6.59 9.72 -12.29
N ALA A 128 6.61 10.74 -13.15
CA ALA A 128 7.65 10.94 -14.17
C ALA A 128 9.06 11.07 -13.56
N ARG A 129 9.15 11.53 -12.30
CA ARG A 129 10.40 11.63 -11.53
C ARG A 129 10.70 10.40 -10.67
N GLY A 130 9.78 9.44 -10.62
CA GLY A 130 9.91 8.27 -9.77
C GLY A 130 9.86 8.58 -8.26
N ILE A 131 9.20 9.68 -7.87
CA ILE A 131 9.01 10.08 -6.48
C ILE A 131 7.97 9.15 -5.86
N PRO A 132 8.24 8.49 -4.72
CA PRO A 132 7.24 7.70 -4.01
C PRO A 132 6.05 8.54 -3.54
N ILE A 133 4.84 8.00 -3.65
CA ILE A 133 3.60 8.73 -3.37
C ILE A 133 2.73 7.96 -2.38
N VAL A 134 2.38 8.58 -1.26
CA VAL A 134 1.37 8.09 -0.32
C VAL A 134 0.06 8.79 -0.61
N ILE A 135 -1.02 8.04 -0.78
CA ILE A 135 -2.34 8.58 -1.13
C ILE A 135 -3.32 8.20 -0.03
N ASP A 136 -3.87 9.22 0.62
CA ASP A 136 -4.83 9.08 1.72
C ASP A 136 -6.10 9.93 1.46
N ALA A 137 -7.15 9.71 2.25
CA ALA A 137 -8.36 10.54 2.27
C ALA A 137 -8.91 10.92 0.87
N ASP A 138 -9.07 12.21 0.56
CA ASP A 138 -9.63 12.65 -0.73
C ASP A 138 -8.71 12.35 -1.92
N GLY A 139 -7.41 12.10 -1.70
CA GLY A 139 -6.55 11.54 -2.72
C GLY A 139 -7.03 10.15 -3.16
N LEU A 140 -7.51 9.32 -2.24
CA LEU A 140 -8.10 8.02 -2.57
C LEU A 140 -9.45 8.16 -3.28
N TRP A 141 -10.21 9.21 -2.95
CA TRP A 141 -11.43 9.52 -3.70
C TRP A 141 -11.11 9.80 -5.18
N LEU A 142 -10.08 10.61 -5.45
CA LEU A 142 -9.59 10.88 -6.81
C LEU A 142 -9.17 9.59 -7.52
N ILE A 143 -8.41 8.71 -6.84
CA ILE A 143 -8.00 7.42 -7.41
C ILE A 143 -9.19 6.51 -7.68
N ALA A 144 -10.22 6.51 -6.83
CA ALA A 144 -11.44 5.73 -7.09
C ALA A 144 -12.21 6.24 -8.33
N GLN A 145 -12.15 7.54 -8.64
CA GLN A 145 -12.73 8.07 -9.89
C GLN A 145 -11.87 7.74 -11.12
N GLN A 146 -10.54 7.68 -10.96
CA GLN A 146 -9.62 7.47 -12.07
C GLN A 146 -8.44 6.57 -11.66
N PRO A 147 -8.65 5.24 -11.54
CA PRO A 147 -7.61 4.30 -11.07
C PRO A 147 -6.33 4.31 -11.91
N ALA A 148 -6.46 4.63 -13.20
CA ALA A 148 -5.35 4.75 -14.15
C ALA A 148 -4.25 5.74 -13.71
N LEU A 149 -4.57 6.72 -12.84
CA LEU A 149 -3.58 7.69 -12.33
C LEU A 149 -2.42 7.01 -11.59
N ILE A 150 -2.65 5.86 -10.96
CA ILE A 150 -1.64 5.16 -10.16
C ILE A 150 -1.37 3.73 -10.62
N GLN A 151 -2.14 3.23 -11.58
CA GLN A 151 -2.07 1.84 -12.02
C GLN A 151 -0.66 1.51 -12.53
N GLY A 152 -0.07 0.45 -11.99
CA GLY A 152 1.30 0.00 -12.29
C GLY A 152 2.40 0.84 -11.64
N TYR A 153 2.09 1.93 -10.94
CA TYR A 153 3.09 2.74 -10.25
C TYR A 153 3.44 2.14 -8.89
N GLN A 154 4.34 1.15 -8.89
CA GLN A 154 4.74 0.38 -7.69
C GLN A 154 5.47 1.20 -6.61
N LYS A 155 5.69 2.51 -6.82
CA LYS A 155 6.16 3.46 -5.80
C LYS A 155 5.01 4.21 -5.11
N ALA A 156 3.75 3.88 -5.40
CA ALA A 156 2.60 4.36 -4.66
C ALA A 156 2.22 3.45 -3.49
N VAL A 157 1.71 4.07 -2.42
CA VAL A 157 1.04 3.40 -1.31
C VAL A 157 -0.33 4.04 -1.09
N LEU A 158 -1.38 3.23 -1.09
CA LEU A 158 -2.76 3.66 -0.82
C LEU A 158 -3.13 3.32 0.62
N THR A 159 -3.75 4.23 1.37
CA THR A 159 -4.10 4.01 2.78
C THR A 159 -5.61 4.04 3.09
N PRO A 160 -6.46 3.28 2.36
CA PRO A 160 -7.91 3.36 2.55
C PRO A 160 -8.39 2.84 3.90
N ASN A 161 -9.35 3.55 4.50
CA ASN A 161 -10.23 2.99 5.52
C ASN A 161 -11.24 2.01 4.90
N HIS A 162 -12.09 1.38 5.71
CA HIS A 162 -13.08 0.42 5.21
C HIS A 162 -13.97 0.98 4.08
N VAL A 163 -14.50 2.20 4.23
CA VAL A 163 -15.40 2.81 3.25
C VAL A 163 -14.65 3.21 1.98
N GLU A 164 -13.47 3.80 2.12
CA GLU A 164 -12.59 4.14 0.99
C GLU A 164 -12.17 2.88 0.23
N PHE A 165 -11.88 1.80 0.94
CA PHE A 165 -11.48 0.52 0.37
C PHE A 165 -12.62 -0.08 -0.45
N SER A 166 -13.85 -0.11 0.09
CA SER A 166 -15.01 -0.60 -0.66
C SER A 166 -15.21 0.15 -1.97
N ARG A 167 -15.13 1.49 -1.95
CA ARG A 167 -15.26 2.32 -3.16
C ARG A 167 -14.15 2.06 -4.17
N LEU A 168 -12.91 1.97 -3.69
CA LEU A 168 -11.76 1.70 -4.54
C LEU A 168 -11.82 0.30 -5.16
N SER A 169 -12.23 -0.70 -4.37
CA SER A 169 -12.43 -2.07 -4.87
C SER A 169 -13.55 -2.16 -5.90
N GLU A 170 -14.68 -1.50 -5.68
CA GLU A 170 -15.77 -1.43 -6.66
C GLU A 170 -15.29 -0.79 -7.98
N ALA A 171 -14.57 0.33 -7.89
CA ALA A 171 -14.05 1.04 -9.06
C ALA A 171 -13.01 0.24 -9.87
N VAL A 172 -12.26 -0.66 -9.22
CA VAL A 172 -11.14 -1.40 -9.84
C VAL A 172 -11.53 -2.83 -10.23
N LEU A 173 -12.31 -3.51 -9.39
CA LEU A 173 -12.64 -4.93 -9.54
C LEU A 173 -14.06 -5.16 -10.08
N GLY A 174 -14.97 -4.19 -9.94
CA GLY A 174 -16.35 -4.28 -10.42
C GLY A 174 -17.27 -5.18 -9.59
N ASP A 175 -16.77 -5.83 -8.54
CA ASP A 175 -17.52 -6.78 -7.71
C ASP A 175 -17.64 -6.35 -6.24
N PRO A 176 -18.75 -6.70 -5.56
CA PRO A 176 -18.88 -6.53 -4.12
C PRO A 176 -17.81 -7.31 -3.36
N LEU A 177 -17.20 -6.66 -2.38
CA LEU A 177 -16.22 -7.31 -1.52
C LEU A 177 -16.88 -8.35 -0.62
N ASP A 178 -16.35 -9.56 -0.61
CA ASP A 178 -16.57 -10.50 0.47
C ASP A 178 -15.89 -9.96 1.74
N GLY A 179 -16.69 -9.52 2.71
CA GLY A 179 -16.22 -8.95 3.98
C GLY A 179 -15.48 -9.94 4.88
N GLN A 180 -15.56 -11.25 4.61
CA GLN A 180 -14.90 -12.28 5.43
C GLN A 180 -13.43 -12.48 5.05
N ASP A 181 -13.06 -12.32 3.78
CA ASP A 181 -11.68 -12.49 3.27
C ASP A 181 -10.97 -11.14 3.07
N ARG A 182 -10.67 -10.44 4.17
CA ARG A 182 -9.93 -9.17 4.11
C ARG A 182 -8.54 -9.32 3.48
N ARG A 183 -7.84 -10.41 3.76
CA ARG A 183 -6.47 -10.65 3.27
C ARG A 183 -6.45 -10.82 1.76
N GLY A 184 -7.30 -11.69 1.23
CA GLY A 184 -7.42 -11.88 -0.21
C GLY A 184 -8.02 -10.66 -0.92
N ALA A 185 -8.92 -9.91 -0.29
CA ALA A 185 -9.44 -8.67 -0.86
C ALA A 185 -8.34 -7.62 -1.10
N VAL A 186 -7.49 -7.36 -0.10
CA VAL A 186 -6.37 -6.39 -0.24
C VAL A 186 -5.35 -6.87 -1.27
N LEU A 187 -5.05 -8.17 -1.30
CA LEU A 187 -4.17 -8.78 -2.30
C LEU A 187 -4.71 -8.58 -3.73
N ARG A 188 -5.99 -8.93 -3.97
CA ARG A 188 -6.63 -8.81 -5.29
C ARG A 188 -6.69 -7.36 -5.76
N LEU A 189 -7.02 -6.42 -4.87
CA LEU A 189 -7.03 -5.00 -5.21
C LEU A 189 -5.64 -4.50 -5.61
N SER A 190 -4.62 -4.86 -4.83
CA SER A 190 -3.24 -4.49 -5.13
C SER A 190 -2.78 -5.05 -6.49
N GLN A 191 -3.09 -6.31 -6.78
CA GLN A 191 -2.80 -6.96 -8.07
C GLN A 191 -3.49 -6.25 -9.25
N ALA A 192 -4.78 -5.95 -9.11
CA ALA A 192 -5.54 -5.26 -10.15
C ALA A 192 -5.03 -3.84 -10.43
N LEU A 193 -4.50 -3.17 -9.40
CA LEU A 193 -3.81 -1.89 -9.52
C LEU A 193 -2.37 -2.01 -10.05
N GLY A 194 -1.90 -3.20 -10.42
CA GLY A 194 -0.54 -3.40 -10.94
C GLY A 194 0.54 -3.51 -9.86
N ASN A 195 0.22 -4.19 -8.76
CA ASN A 195 1.09 -4.40 -7.58
C ASN A 195 1.44 -3.11 -6.84
N VAL A 196 0.48 -2.19 -6.77
CA VAL A 196 0.56 -0.98 -5.93
C VAL A 196 0.33 -1.37 -4.48
N THR A 197 1.12 -0.85 -3.54
CA THR A 197 0.96 -1.23 -2.12
C THR A 197 -0.33 -0.64 -1.56
N VAL A 198 -1.15 -1.46 -0.89
CA VAL A 198 -2.42 -1.06 -0.28
C VAL A 198 -2.40 -1.38 1.21
N VAL A 199 -2.76 -0.40 2.04
CA VAL A 199 -2.95 -0.50 3.49
C VAL A 199 -4.45 -0.33 3.78
N GLN A 200 -5.16 -1.42 4.01
CA GLN A 200 -6.54 -1.37 4.48
C GLN A 200 -6.58 -1.16 6.00
N LYS A 201 -6.86 0.08 6.41
CA LYS A 201 -6.96 0.49 7.83
C LYS A 201 -8.16 -0.18 8.49
N GLY A 202 -7.98 -0.74 9.69
CA GLY A 202 -9.05 -1.46 10.39
C GLY A 202 -8.79 -1.67 11.87
N GLU A 203 -9.49 -2.63 12.49
CA GLU A 203 -9.11 -3.13 13.82
C GLU A 203 -7.68 -3.68 13.81
N ARG A 204 -7.39 -4.45 12.76
CA ARG A 204 -6.05 -4.81 12.30
C ARG A 204 -5.84 -4.24 10.91
N ASP A 205 -4.68 -3.69 10.65
CA ASP A 205 -4.36 -3.15 9.33
C ASP A 205 -3.81 -4.27 8.46
N VAL A 206 -4.41 -4.45 7.28
CA VAL A 206 -4.02 -5.48 6.31
C VAL A 206 -3.29 -4.80 5.17
N ILE A 207 -2.09 -5.24 4.88
CA ILE A 207 -1.18 -4.58 3.94
C ILE A 207 -0.74 -5.57 2.87
N SER A 208 -0.85 -5.19 1.59
CA SER A 208 -0.35 -6.02 0.50
C SER A 208 0.31 -5.20 -0.59
N ASP A 209 1.34 -5.77 -1.21
CA ASP A 209 2.00 -5.31 -2.43
C ASP A 209 1.59 -6.14 -3.67
N GLY A 210 0.55 -6.96 -3.55
CA GLY A 210 0.04 -7.79 -4.63
C GLY A 210 0.73 -9.16 -4.74
N LYS A 211 1.80 -9.38 -3.96
CA LYS A 211 2.49 -10.67 -3.88
C LYS A 211 2.30 -11.32 -2.53
N GLN A 212 2.29 -10.52 -1.48
CA GLN A 212 2.27 -10.97 -0.10
C GLN A 212 1.39 -10.08 0.76
N VAL A 213 1.00 -10.59 1.94
CA VAL A 213 0.10 -9.91 2.87
C VAL A 213 0.71 -9.89 4.27
N LEU A 214 0.88 -8.69 4.82
CA LEU A 214 1.21 -8.44 6.21
C LEU A 214 -0.01 -7.95 6.98
N GLU A 215 -0.03 -8.22 8.28
CA GLU A 215 -1.09 -7.78 9.17
C GLU A 215 -0.46 -7.09 10.39
N CYS A 216 -0.79 -5.83 10.60
CA CYS A 216 -0.37 -5.09 11.79
C CYS A 216 -1.46 -5.22 12.86
N SER A 217 -1.14 -5.94 13.94
CA SER A 217 -1.98 -6.11 15.12
C SER A 217 -1.43 -5.38 16.35
N GLN A 218 -0.53 -4.40 16.16
CA GLN A 218 -0.04 -3.55 17.24
C GLN A 218 -1.23 -2.96 18.01
N GLU A 219 -1.15 -2.98 19.33
CA GLU A 219 -2.20 -2.42 20.16
C GLU A 219 -2.31 -0.92 19.91
N GLY A 220 -3.54 -0.46 19.62
CA GLY A 220 -3.88 0.94 19.46
C GLY A 220 -4.68 1.45 20.66
N SER A 221 -5.69 2.27 20.38
CA SER A 221 -6.66 2.67 21.39
C SER A 221 -8.10 2.49 20.90
N GLY A 222 -9.05 2.38 21.84
CA GLY A 222 -10.48 2.43 21.54
C GLY A 222 -10.96 3.82 21.12
N ARG A 223 -10.10 4.86 21.19
CA ARG A 223 -10.43 6.24 20.84
C ARG A 223 -10.02 6.53 19.40
N ARG A 224 -11.02 6.73 18.53
CA ARG A 224 -10.82 7.22 17.15
C ARG A 224 -10.89 8.74 17.10
N CYS A 225 -9.76 9.44 17.24
CA CYS A 225 -9.72 10.89 17.01
C CYS A 225 -9.62 11.20 15.51
N GLY A 226 -10.16 12.36 15.11
CA GLY A 226 -10.00 12.85 13.73
C GLY A 226 -8.55 13.23 13.47
N GLY A 227 -7.99 12.81 12.33
CA GLY A 227 -6.60 13.09 11.93
C GLY A 227 -5.60 11.95 12.21
N GLN A 228 -6.03 10.80 12.72
CA GLN A 228 -5.16 9.62 12.85
C GLN A 228 -4.58 9.16 11.52
N GLY A 229 -5.35 9.27 10.43
CA GLY A 229 -4.90 8.97 9.07
C GLY A 229 -3.80 9.91 8.58
N ASP A 230 -3.85 11.18 8.98
CA ASP A 230 -2.83 12.17 8.64
C ASP A 230 -1.48 11.82 9.28
N LEU A 231 -1.50 11.35 10.54
CA LEU A 231 -0.29 10.87 11.21
C LEU A 231 0.28 9.62 10.50
N LEU A 232 -0.58 8.68 10.10
CA LEU A 232 -0.17 7.49 9.36
C LEU A 232 0.47 7.85 8.02
N SER A 233 -0.20 8.66 7.20
CA SER A 233 0.26 9.01 5.87
C SER A 233 1.56 9.84 5.89
N ALA A 234 1.69 10.76 6.85
CA ALA A 234 2.92 11.51 7.07
C ALA A 234 4.09 10.61 7.50
N SER A 235 3.87 9.73 8.49
CA SER A 235 4.89 8.78 8.96
C SER A 235 5.31 7.82 7.86
N LEU A 236 4.36 7.38 7.04
CA LEU A 236 4.60 6.51 5.90
C LEU A 236 5.46 7.18 4.83
N GLY A 237 5.23 8.47 4.53
CA GLY A 237 6.08 9.21 3.59
C GLY A 237 7.55 9.22 3.99
N VAL A 238 7.83 9.35 5.30
CA VAL A 238 9.20 9.27 5.84
C VAL A 238 9.76 7.85 5.72
N LEU A 239 9.01 6.85 6.19
CA LEU A 239 9.46 5.46 6.20
C LEU A 239 9.67 4.89 4.80
N VAL A 240 8.87 5.28 3.81
CA VAL A 240 9.05 4.88 2.41
C VAL A 240 10.39 5.39 1.87
N HIS A 241 10.75 6.63 2.17
CA HIS A 241 12.05 7.16 1.78
C HIS A 241 13.18 6.36 2.44
N TRP A 242 13.11 6.11 3.73
CA TRP A 242 14.13 5.34 4.46
C TRP A 242 14.25 3.91 3.94
N ALA A 243 13.14 3.22 3.69
CA ALA A 243 13.14 1.87 3.14
C ALA A 243 13.79 1.80 1.75
N LEU A 244 13.47 2.75 0.87
CA LEU A 244 14.07 2.81 -0.47
C LEU A 244 15.56 3.15 -0.44
N GLN A 245 16.02 3.97 0.52
CA GLN A 245 17.44 4.26 0.73
C GLN A 245 18.20 3.06 1.31
N ALA A 246 17.57 2.32 2.22
CA ALA A 246 18.17 1.14 2.86
C ALA A 246 18.42 -0.01 1.86
N GLY A 247 17.57 -0.11 0.83
CA GLY A 247 17.69 -1.11 -0.22
C GLY A 247 17.13 -2.49 0.17
N PRO A 248 17.04 -3.42 -0.80
CA PRO A 248 16.38 -4.73 -0.62
C PRO A 248 17.11 -5.65 0.36
N GLU A 249 18.42 -5.46 0.54
CA GLU A 249 19.26 -6.20 1.51
C GLU A 249 18.75 -6.06 2.95
N ARG A 250 18.11 -4.92 3.26
CA ARG A 250 17.61 -4.58 4.60
C ARG A 250 16.19 -5.06 4.85
N THR A 251 15.50 -5.54 3.82
CA THR A 251 14.09 -5.95 3.87
C THR A 251 13.87 -7.45 3.72
N ASP A 252 14.93 -8.27 3.69
CA ASP A 252 14.86 -9.74 3.65
C ASP A 252 13.91 -10.28 2.56
N GLY A 253 13.99 -9.70 1.36
CA GLY A 253 13.15 -10.08 0.22
C GLY A 253 11.74 -9.46 0.20
N PHE A 254 11.32 -8.79 1.27
CA PHE A 254 10.07 -8.01 1.29
C PHE A 254 10.23 -6.72 0.47
N SER A 255 9.13 -6.24 -0.12
CA SER A 255 9.09 -4.91 -0.75
C SER A 255 9.41 -3.81 0.28
N PRO A 256 10.28 -2.83 -0.04
CA PRO A 256 10.56 -1.69 0.84
C PRO A 256 9.30 -0.92 1.26
N LEU A 257 8.32 -0.77 0.35
CA LEU A 257 7.07 -0.08 0.65
C LEU A 257 6.19 -0.87 1.61
N LEU A 258 6.23 -2.20 1.53
CA LEU A 258 5.47 -3.08 2.41
C LEU A 258 6.02 -3.02 3.84
N VAL A 259 7.35 -3.01 4.00
CA VAL A 259 8.02 -2.83 5.30
C VAL A 259 7.74 -1.43 5.86
N ALA A 260 7.86 -0.38 5.03
CA ALA A 260 7.55 0.99 5.43
C ALA A 260 6.09 1.16 5.89
N ALA A 261 5.14 0.57 5.15
CA ALA A 261 3.72 0.55 5.48
C ALA A 261 3.46 -0.12 6.83
N PHE A 262 4.08 -1.28 7.05
CA PHE A 262 3.98 -1.98 8.34
C PHE A 262 4.55 -1.13 9.49
N GLY A 263 5.71 -0.52 9.30
CA GLY A 263 6.31 0.40 10.28
C GLY A 263 5.42 1.59 10.61
N ALA A 264 4.81 2.21 9.61
CA ALA A 264 3.93 3.37 9.79
C ALA A 264 2.64 3.02 10.54
N CYS A 265 2.04 1.86 10.25
CA CYS A 265 0.88 1.34 10.98
C CYS A 265 1.23 1.09 12.44
N THR A 266 2.35 0.40 12.69
CA THR A 266 2.83 0.09 14.05
C THR A 266 3.11 1.37 14.84
N LEU A 267 3.80 2.35 14.23
CA LEU A 267 4.07 3.64 14.86
C LEU A 267 2.79 4.39 15.22
N THR A 268 1.85 4.50 14.27
CA THR A 268 0.58 5.23 14.48
C THR A 268 -0.24 4.60 15.60
N ARG A 269 -0.31 3.26 15.64
CA ARG A 269 -1.00 2.51 16.70
C ARG A 269 -0.33 2.71 18.05
N GLN A 270 1.00 2.63 18.12
CA GLN A 270 1.76 2.87 19.33
C GLN A 270 1.60 4.32 19.86
N CYS A 271 1.54 5.31 18.97
CA CYS A 271 1.23 6.70 19.34
C CYS A 271 -0.19 6.81 19.92
N SER A 272 -1.16 6.18 19.25
CA SER A 272 -2.56 6.16 19.71
C SER A 272 -2.71 5.52 21.09
N HIS A 273 -2.03 4.38 21.32
CA HIS A 273 -2.05 3.67 22.58
C HIS A 273 -1.48 4.51 23.73
N GLN A 274 -0.28 5.08 23.54
CA GLN A 274 0.38 5.90 24.57
C GLN A 274 -0.42 7.17 24.90
N ALA A 275 -0.94 7.86 23.88
CA ALA A 275 -1.74 9.06 24.08
C ALA A 275 -3.06 8.73 24.80
N PHE A 276 -3.65 7.56 24.51
CA PHE A 276 -4.84 7.09 25.21
C PHE A 276 -4.58 6.69 26.66
N GLN A 277 -3.43 6.12 26.98
CA GLN A 277 -3.05 5.85 28.37
C GLN A 277 -2.93 7.13 29.20
N LYS A 278 -2.49 8.24 28.58
CA LYS A 278 -2.31 9.54 29.26
C LYS A 278 -3.61 10.35 29.36
N HIS A 279 -4.43 10.35 28.31
CA HIS A 279 -5.57 11.26 28.18
C HIS A 279 -6.94 10.55 28.15
N GLY A 280 -6.97 9.22 28.02
CA GLY A 280 -8.20 8.43 28.00
C GLY A 280 -9.21 8.93 26.97
N ARG A 281 -10.43 9.25 27.41
CA ARG A 281 -11.52 9.66 26.49
C ARG A 281 -11.20 10.97 25.76
N SER A 282 -10.42 11.87 26.36
CA SER A 282 -10.13 13.19 25.78
C SER A 282 -9.00 13.18 24.75
N THR A 283 -8.35 12.03 24.48
CA THR A 283 -7.28 11.94 23.49
C THR A 283 -7.67 12.50 22.13
N THR A 284 -6.79 13.35 21.61
CA THR A 284 -6.82 14.00 20.29
C THR A 284 -5.61 13.58 19.46
N THR A 285 -5.59 13.94 18.17
CA THR A 285 -4.43 13.67 17.31
C THR A 285 -3.20 14.49 17.73
N THR A 286 -3.38 15.68 18.30
CA THR A 286 -2.27 16.48 18.84
C THR A 286 -1.56 15.74 19.97
N ASP A 287 -2.30 15.06 20.83
CA ASP A 287 -1.71 14.21 21.87
C ASP A 287 -0.94 13.04 21.26
N MET A 288 -1.45 12.44 20.18
CA MET A 288 -0.72 11.39 19.44
C MET A 288 0.57 11.90 18.79
N ILE A 289 0.58 13.13 18.29
CA ILE A 289 1.79 13.76 17.73
C ILE A 289 2.88 13.90 18.80
N ALA A 290 2.50 14.22 20.04
CA ALA A 290 3.44 14.30 21.16
C ALA A 290 4.09 12.93 21.49
N GLU A 291 3.42 11.82 21.14
CA GLU A 291 3.93 10.46 21.36
C GLU A 291 4.82 9.92 20.23
N VAL A 292 5.00 10.64 19.12
CA VAL A 292 5.79 10.16 17.98
C VAL A 292 7.24 9.88 18.38
N GLY A 293 7.89 10.82 19.07
CA GLY A 293 9.27 10.64 19.54
C GLY A 293 9.42 9.42 20.47
N PRO A 294 8.67 9.37 21.59
CA PRO A 294 8.67 8.20 22.47
C PRO A 294 8.35 6.87 21.77
N ALA A 295 7.40 6.87 20.83
CA ALA A 295 7.05 5.68 20.06
C ALA A 295 8.18 5.22 19.13
N VAL A 296 8.84 6.15 18.43
CA VAL A 296 10.01 5.85 17.59
C VAL A 296 11.14 5.27 18.44
N SER A 297 11.48 5.90 19.56
CA SER A 297 12.54 5.39 20.44
C SER A 297 12.22 4.02 21.02
N ARG A 298 10.94 3.71 21.28
CA ARG A 298 10.52 2.41 21.78
C ARG A 298 10.51 1.31 20.72
N LEU A 299 10.08 1.65 19.51
CA LEU A 299 9.85 0.67 18.44
C LEU A 299 11.09 0.43 17.58
N PHE A 300 11.79 1.52 17.25
CA PHE A 300 12.80 1.56 16.19
C PHE A 300 14.21 1.79 16.70
N GLU A 301 14.36 2.33 17.91
CA GLU A 301 15.64 2.50 18.57
C GLU A 301 15.78 1.43 19.67
N ASN A 302 16.97 0.87 19.83
CA ASN A 302 17.31 -0.08 20.89
C ASN A 302 18.21 0.63 21.90
#